data_AF-A0A8K0V7B7-F1
#
_entry.id   AF-A0A8K0V7B7-F1
#
_cell.length_a   1.000
_cell.length_b   1.000
_cell.length_c   1.000
_cell.angle_alpha   90.00
_cell.angle_beta   90.00
_cell.angle_gamma   90.00
#
_symmetry.space_group_name_H-M   'P 1'
#
loop_
_entity.id
_entity.type
_entity.pdbx_description
1 polymer ?
#
loop_
_entity_poly.entity_id
_entity_poly.type
_entity_poly.pdbx_seq_one_letter_code
_entity_poly.pdbx_strand_id
1 'polypeptide(L)'
;GDVAEASRLINKASSEISAKTPTGSKGNPLNVIDGQNKPSMIENRDYSGHSLDRMQRQGITPTTVENAIRPENAIQGKRPGTTAYYDSKNNITVITDTKTGTVVTVDFGRIKQ
;
A
#
# COMPACT_ATOMS: atom_id res chain seq x y z
N GLY A 1 1.96 41.16 -20.15
CA GLY A 1 0.87 40.22 -19.81
C GLY A 1 1.05 39.00 -20.68
N ASP A 2 0.83 37.78 -20.22
CA ASP A 2 -0.13 37.44 -19.18
C ASP A 2 0.35 36.20 -18.39
N VAL A 3 1.05 36.43 -17.27
CA VAL A 3 1.39 35.35 -16.32
C VAL A 3 0.14 34.72 -15.67
N ALA A 4 -1.01 35.39 -15.80
CA ALA A 4 -2.30 34.90 -15.35
C ALA A 4 -2.87 33.83 -16.32
N GLU A 5 -2.61 33.94 -17.63
CA GLU A 5 -3.04 32.98 -18.65
C GLU A 5 -2.31 31.64 -18.51
N ALA A 6 -0.99 31.68 -18.30
CA ALA A 6 -0.19 30.47 -18.00
C ALA A 6 -0.67 29.79 -16.71
N SER A 7 -1.00 30.57 -15.68
CA SER A 7 -1.52 30.03 -14.41
C SER A 7 -2.91 29.40 -14.57
N ARG A 8 -3.77 29.93 -15.46
CA ARG A 8 -5.09 29.34 -15.75
C ARG A 8 -4.98 28.01 -16.49
N LEU A 9 -4.05 27.88 -17.44
CA LEU A 9 -3.85 26.64 -18.18
C LEU A 9 -3.35 25.49 -17.28
N ILE A 10 -2.47 25.79 -16.32
CA ILE A 10 -1.96 24.80 -15.34
C ILE A 10 -3.09 24.33 -14.40
N ASN A 11 -3.91 25.26 -13.91
CA ASN A 11 -5.02 24.93 -13.02
C ASN A 11 -6.15 24.18 -13.75
N LYS A 12 -6.40 24.51 -15.02
CA LYS A 12 -7.34 23.80 -15.90
C LYS A 12 -6.89 22.34 -16.12
N ALA A 13 -5.61 22.12 -16.44
CA ALA A 13 -5.04 20.78 -16.62
C ALA A 13 -5.08 19.94 -15.33
N SER A 14 -4.87 20.56 -14.16
CA SER A 14 -4.96 19.86 -12.86
C SER A 14 -6.40 19.45 -12.51
N SER A 15 -7.40 20.25 -12.90
CA SER A 15 -8.82 19.95 -12.65
C SER A 15 -9.44 18.90 -13.57
N GLU A 16 -8.81 18.60 -14.72
CA GLU A 16 -9.31 17.65 -15.72
C GLU A 16 -8.75 16.24 -15.58
N ILE A 17 -7.78 16.01 -14.69
CA ILE A 17 -7.38 14.66 -14.26
C ILE A 17 -8.38 14.16 -13.21
N SER A 18 -9.66 14.12 -13.56
CA SER A 18 -10.64 13.36 -12.81
C SER A 18 -10.35 11.89 -13.05
N ALA A 19 -9.44 11.32 -12.26
CA ALA A 19 -9.16 9.90 -12.22
C ALA A 19 -10.42 9.17 -11.70
N LYS A 20 -11.35 8.88 -12.61
CA LYS A 20 -12.66 8.28 -12.33
C LYS A 20 -12.86 6.93 -13.03
N THR A 21 -11.79 6.21 -13.29
CA THR A 21 -11.85 4.81 -13.72
C THR A 21 -11.08 3.93 -12.73
N PRO A 22 -11.69 2.86 -12.18
CA PRO A 22 -10.94 1.86 -11.43
C PRO A 22 -9.99 1.15 -12.39
N THR A 23 -8.70 1.43 -12.30
CA THR A 23 -7.67 0.90 -13.20
C THR A 23 -6.96 -0.34 -12.63
N GLY A 24 -7.35 -0.79 -11.42
CA GLY A 24 -6.85 -2.01 -10.79
C GLY A 24 -7.93 -3.11 -10.74
N SER A 25 -7.58 -4.33 -11.13
CA SER A 25 -8.39 -5.52 -10.89
C SER A 25 -7.50 -6.66 -10.40
N LYS A 26 -8.05 -7.59 -9.62
CA LYS A 26 -7.29 -8.75 -9.07
C LYS A 26 -6.57 -9.58 -10.15
N GLY A 27 -7.04 -9.54 -11.40
CA GLY A 27 -6.43 -10.21 -12.56
C GLY A 27 -5.51 -9.33 -13.42
N ASN A 28 -5.56 -8.00 -13.24
CA ASN A 28 -4.70 -7.01 -13.92
C ASN A 28 -4.22 -5.99 -12.88
N PRO A 29 -3.17 -6.32 -12.11
CA PRO A 29 -2.62 -5.41 -11.12
C PRO A 29 -2.08 -4.15 -11.80
N LEU A 30 -2.25 -3.01 -11.13
CA LEU A 30 -1.73 -1.73 -11.60
C LEU A 30 -0.21 -1.76 -11.70
N ASN A 31 0.37 -1.25 -12.79
CA ASN A 31 1.82 -1.12 -12.89
C ASN A 31 2.32 0.06 -12.03
N VAL A 32 2.32 -0.12 -10.72
CA VAL A 32 2.95 0.78 -9.76
C VAL A 32 4.43 0.44 -9.72
N ILE A 33 5.29 1.42 -10.06
CA ILE A 33 6.74 1.27 -9.95
C ILE A 33 7.08 1.30 -8.46
N ASP A 34 7.78 0.27 -7.97
CA ASP A 34 8.21 0.22 -6.58
C ASP A 34 9.16 1.41 -6.28
N GLY A 35 8.94 2.10 -5.16
CA GLY A 35 9.76 3.23 -4.70
C GLY A 35 9.23 4.62 -5.08
N GLN A 36 8.02 4.70 -5.65
CA GLN A 36 7.40 5.98 -6.01
C GLN A 36 6.64 6.61 -4.83
N ASN A 37 6.02 5.80 -3.98
CA ASN A 37 5.39 6.30 -2.76
C ASN A 37 6.43 6.54 -1.64
N LYS A 38 6.30 7.67 -0.96
CA LYS A 38 7.07 7.94 0.26
C LYS A 38 6.45 7.17 1.44
N PRO A 39 7.25 6.75 2.45
CA PRO A 39 6.71 6.21 3.69
C PRO A 39 5.68 7.18 4.29
N SER A 40 4.56 6.65 4.78
CA SER A 40 3.46 7.46 5.31
C SER A 40 2.76 6.72 6.43
N MET A 41 2.17 7.50 7.35
CA MET A 41 1.31 6.97 8.40
C MET A 41 -0.14 6.95 7.91
N ILE A 42 -0.81 5.81 8.08
CA ILE A 42 -2.24 5.64 7.78
C ILE A 42 -2.89 5.01 9.02
N GLU A 43 -3.93 5.63 9.55
CA GLU A 43 -4.69 5.13 10.72
C GLU A 43 -3.78 4.70 11.89
N ASN A 44 -2.80 5.55 12.24
CA ASN A 44 -1.87 5.33 13.35
C ASN A 44 -0.84 4.18 13.15
N ARG A 45 -0.71 3.68 11.92
CA ARG A 45 0.26 2.66 11.50
C ARG A 45 1.23 3.24 10.49
N ASP A 46 2.52 3.02 10.68
CA ASP A 46 3.54 3.41 9.71
C ASP A 46 3.63 2.39 8.56
N TYR A 47 3.61 2.89 7.33
CA TYR A 47 3.78 2.10 6.12
C TYR A 47 5.04 2.52 5.39
N SER A 48 5.83 1.53 4.95
CA SER A 48 6.93 1.77 4.03
C SER A 48 6.40 2.19 2.66
N GLY A 49 7.16 2.98 1.91
CA GLY A 49 6.81 3.32 0.52
C GLY A 49 6.52 2.07 -0.33
N HIS A 50 7.35 1.05 -0.17
CA HIS A 50 7.17 -0.24 -0.83
C HIS A 50 5.84 -0.91 -0.47
N SER A 51 5.43 -0.90 0.81
CA SER A 51 4.15 -1.48 1.22
C SER A 51 2.95 -0.75 0.61
N LEU A 52 3.03 0.58 0.50
CA LEU A 52 2.00 1.39 -0.15
C LEU A 52 1.92 1.07 -1.65
N ASP A 53 3.06 0.89 -2.31
CA ASP A 53 3.10 0.48 -3.73
C ASP A 53 2.43 -0.89 -3.93
N ARG A 54 2.72 -1.87 -3.05
CA ARG A 54 2.06 -3.19 -3.10
C ARG A 54 0.56 -3.08 -2.87
N MET A 55 0.13 -2.29 -1.89
CA MET A 55 -1.28 -2.09 -1.56
C MET A 55 -2.04 -1.46 -2.73
N GLN A 56 -1.49 -0.41 -3.35
CA GLN A 56 -2.09 0.25 -4.52
C GLN A 56 -2.14 -0.69 -5.73
N ARG A 57 -1.06 -1.40 -6.00
CA ARG A 57 -0.96 -2.35 -7.13
C ARG A 57 -2.00 -3.46 -7.06
N GLN A 58 -2.24 -3.96 -5.86
CA GLN A 58 -3.10 -5.12 -5.62
C GLN A 58 -4.53 -4.73 -5.22
N GLY A 59 -4.80 -3.46 -4.91
CA GLY A 59 -6.08 -3.02 -4.37
C GLY A 59 -6.32 -3.48 -2.93
N ILE A 60 -5.27 -3.59 -2.12
CA ILE A 60 -5.37 -3.93 -0.70
C ILE A 60 -5.62 -2.64 0.09
N THR A 61 -6.70 -2.62 0.87
CA THR A 61 -7.05 -1.47 1.71
C THR A 61 -6.32 -1.53 3.07
N PRO A 62 -6.05 -0.38 3.70
CA PRO A 62 -5.51 -0.34 5.07
C PRO A 62 -6.35 -1.14 6.07
N THR A 63 -7.67 -1.10 5.94
CA THR A 63 -8.59 -1.90 6.77
C THR A 63 -8.37 -3.40 6.64
N THR A 64 -8.00 -3.90 5.46
CA THR A 64 -7.66 -5.32 5.27
C THR A 64 -6.34 -5.65 5.96
N VAL A 65 -5.36 -4.75 5.91
CA VAL A 65 -4.07 -4.90 6.60
C VAL A 65 -4.28 -4.96 8.11
N GLU A 66 -5.03 -4.04 8.69
CA GLU A 66 -5.34 -4.03 10.12
C GLU A 66 -6.10 -5.29 10.56
N ASN A 67 -7.03 -5.78 9.74
CA ASN A 67 -7.72 -7.05 9.98
C ASN A 67 -6.77 -8.26 9.96
N ALA A 68 -5.67 -8.20 9.21
CA ALA A 68 -4.67 -9.28 9.19
C ALA A 68 -3.71 -9.22 10.38
N ILE A 69 -3.33 -8.02 10.83
CA ILE A 69 -2.45 -7.80 11.99
C ILE A 69 -3.22 -8.12 13.29
N ARG A 70 -3.41 -9.41 13.56
CA ARG A 70 -3.97 -9.93 14.80
C ARG A 70 -3.03 -10.96 15.42
N PRO A 71 -2.93 -11.07 16.75
CA PRO A 71 -1.99 -11.97 17.42
C PRO A 71 -2.12 -13.43 16.96
N GLU A 72 -3.34 -13.89 16.65
CA GLU A 72 -3.61 -15.25 16.18
C GLU A 72 -3.06 -15.56 14.78
N ASN A 73 -2.82 -14.53 13.96
CA ASN A 73 -2.28 -14.66 12.61
C ASN A 73 -0.76 -14.50 12.58
N ALA A 74 -0.15 -14.14 13.71
CA ALA A 74 1.27 -13.83 13.82
C ALA A 74 2.12 -15.11 13.67
N ILE A 75 3.06 -15.06 12.73
CA ILE A 75 4.08 -16.06 12.49
C ILE A 75 5.45 -15.38 12.47
N GLN A 76 6.48 -16.13 12.85
CA GLN A 76 7.85 -15.62 12.80
C GLN A 76 8.22 -15.26 11.37
N GLY A 77 8.73 -14.04 11.17
CA GLY A 77 9.23 -13.62 9.87
C GLY A 77 10.53 -14.33 9.48
N LYS A 78 10.77 -14.46 8.17
CA LYS A 78 11.98 -15.04 7.57
C LYS A 78 13.24 -14.30 7.99
N ARG A 79 13.12 -12.99 8.26
CA ARG A 79 14.22 -12.14 8.68
C ARG A 79 14.14 -11.91 10.19
N PRO A 80 15.28 -11.94 10.91
CA PRO A 80 15.28 -11.60 12.32
C PRO A 80 14.78 -10.16 12.50
N GLY A 81 13.85 -9.97 13.44
CA GLY A 81 13.24 -8.66 13.70
C GLY A 81 12.03 -8.34 12.82
N THR A 82 11.50 -9.29 12.04
CA THR A 82 10.20 -9.13 11.38
C THR A 82 9.16 -10.14 11.89
N THR A 83 7.91 -9.71 11.88
CA THR A 83 6.74 -10.55 12.16
C THR A 83 5.90 -10.59 10.90
N ALA A 84 5.48 -11.77 10.48
CA ALA A 84 4.53 -11.92 9.39
C ALA A 84 3.15 -12.28 9.95
N TYR A 85 2.11 -11.73 9.37
CA TYR A 85 0.73 -11.98 9.72
C TYR A 85 0.03 -12.50 8.49
N TYR A 86 -0.45 -13.74 8.55
CA TYR A 86 -1.20 -14.34 7.45
C TYR A 86 -2.68 -14.45 7.81
N ASP A 87 -3.52 -13.74 7.07
CA ASP A 87 -4.97 -13.86 7.18
C ASP A 87 -5.50 -14.82 6.10
N SER A 88 -6.00 -15.97 6.55
CA SER A 88 -6.60 -16.98 5.67
C SER A 88 -7.95 -16.56 5.10
N LYS A 89 -8.67 -15.63 5.73
CA LYS A 89 -9.99 -15.16 5.25
C LYS A 89 -9.84 -14.28 4.03
N ASN A 90 -8.98 -13.27 4.13
CA ASN A 90 -8.69 -12.35 3.02
C ASN A 90 -7.58 -12.86 2.09
N ASN A 91 -6.92 -13.96 2.47
CA ASN A 91 -5.77 -14.53 1.78
C ASN A 91 -4.67 -13.48 1.57
N ILE A 92 -4.27 -12.78 2.63
CA ILE A 92 -3.19 -11.79 2.57
C ILE A 92 -2.10 -12.10 3.60
N THR A 93 -0.87 -11.73 3.26
CA THR A 93 0.26 -11.73 4.18
C THR A 93 0.75 -10.30 4.37
N VAL A 94 0.86 -9.88 5.63
CA VAL A 94 1.42 -8.59 6.04
C VAL A 94 2.71 -8.85 6.78
N ILE A 95 3.80 -8.19 6.41
CA ILE A 95 5.08 -8.27 7.13
C ILE A 95 5.32 -6.94 7.81
N THR A 96 5.51 -6.98 9.13
CA THR A 96 5.85 -5.81 9.94
C THR A 96 7.24 -5.96 10.55
N ASP A 97 7.86 -4.83 10.84
CA ASP A 97 9.01 -4.79 11.74
C ASP A 97 8.54 -5.05 13.18
N THR A 98 9.22 -5.95 13.90
CA THR A 98 8.84 -6.35 15.26
C THR A 98 9.16 -5.27 16.30
N LYS A 99 10.13 -4.39 16.03
CA LYS A 99 10.54 -3.33 16.97
C LYS A 99 9.65 -2.10 16.85
N THR A 100 9.33 -1.69 15.62
CA THR A 100 8.58 -0.45 15.37
C THR A 100 7.11 -0.69 15.04
N GLY A 101 6.73 -1.91 14.63
CA GLY A 101 5.38 -2.21 14.14
C GLY A 101 5.08 -1.66 12.73
N THR A 102 6.09 -1.11 12.05
CA THR A 102 5.97 -0.56 10.70
C THR A 102 5.69 -1.66 9.70
N VAL A 103 4.73 -1.44 8.80
CA VAL A 103 4.41 -2.35 7.70
C VAL A 103 5.47 -2.22 6.62
N VAL A 104 6.22 -3.30 6.41
CA VAL A 104 7.33 -3.35 5.44
C VAL A 104 6.84 -3.85 4.09
N THR A 105 5.98 -4.87 4.09
CA THR A 105 5.49 -5.53 2.87
C THR A 105 4.07 -6.03 3.08
N VAL A 106 3.25 -5.95 2.03
CA VAL A 106 1.90 -6.51 1.99
C VAL A 106 1.76 -7.27 0.67
N ASP A 107 1.19 -8.47 0.71
CA ASP A 107 0.95 -9.25 -0.50
C ASP A 107 -0.25 -10.19 -0.38
N PHE A 108 -0.89 -10.48 -1.51
CA PHE A 108 -1.88 -11.55 -1.59
C PHE A 108 -1.23 -12.94 -1.56
N GLY A 109 -1.96 -13.88 -0.98
CA GLY A 109 -1.57 -15.25 -0.80
C GLY A 109 -0.72 -15.46 0.44
N ARG A 110 -0.29 -16.71 0.61
CA ARG A 110 0.68 -17.09 1.63
C ARG A 110 2.07 -16.87 1.05
N ILE A 111 2.74 -15.79 1.46
CA ILE A 111 4.13 -15.59 1.07
C ILE A 111 4.92 -16.76 1.66
N LYS A 112 5.63 -17.50 0.81
CA LYS A 112 6.59 -18.51 1.28
C LYS A 112 7.70 -17.76 2.04
N GLN A 113 7.63 -17.84 3.36
CA GLN A 113 8.70 -17.46 4.28
C GLN A 113 9.91 -18.36 4.00
#